data_AF-A0A7S1PNJ2-F1
#
_entry.id   AF-A0A7S1PNJ2-F1
#
_cell.length_a   1.000
_cell.length_b   1.000
_cell.length_c   1.000
_cell.angle_alpha   90.00
_cell.angle_beta   90.00
_cell.angle_gamma   90.00
#
_symmetry.space_group_name_H-M   'P 1'
#
loop_
_entity.id
_entity.type
_entity.pdbx_description
1 polymer ?
#
loop_
_entity_poly.entity_id
_entity_poly.type
_entity_poly.pdbx_seq_one_letter_code
_entity_poly.pdbx_strand_id
1 'polypeptide(L)'
;GGTDREVHVLMASDRDQFPGLLVALLSVARNLADPSKCTLHLVVGSEEMSLMDELLSCFRSELRDLRVPAPRVELHEVRWPPFNITRFPTFMTKDPGVDDNLWGYRKPLIWTKVYPHHYLPSLSRVLWL
;
A
#
# COMPACT_ATOMS: atom_id res chain seq x y z
N GLY A 1 -9.98 -13.04 29.36
CA GLY A 1 -10.39 -11.87 28.57
C GLY A 1 -9.36 -11.67 27.49
N GLY A 2 -9.70 -11.98 26.24
CA GLY A 2 -8.79 -11.76 25.12
C GLY A 2 -8.69 -10.27 24.86
N THR A 3 -7.48 -9.73 24.87
CA THR A 3 -7.23 -8.38 24.34
C THR A 3 -7.64 -8.40 22.88
N ASP A 4 -8.69 -7.65 22.51
CA ASP A 4 -9.05 -7.41 21.12
C ASP A 4 -7.85 -6.77 20.44
N ARG A 5 -7.13 -7.54 19.62
CA ARG A 5 -5.92 -7.07 18.95
C ARG A 5 -6.33 -6.42 17.64
N GLU A 6 -6.10 -5.11 17.55
CA GLU A 6 -6.20 -4.38 16.30
C GLU A 6 -5.27 -5.01 15.24
N VAL A 7 -5.78 -5.16 14.02
CA VAL A 7 -5.05 -5.71 12.88
C VAL A 7 -4.58 -4.56 12.02
N HIS A 8 -3.28 -4.51 11.75
CA HIS A 8 -2.68 -3.52 10.85
C HIS A 8 -2.24 -4.22 9.58
N VAL A 9 -2.70 -3.71 8.44
CA VAL A 9 -2.33 -4.23 7.12
C VAL A 9 -1.63 -3.12 6.35
N LEU A 10 -0.44 -3.38 5.84
CA LEU A 10 0.34 -2.47 5.03
C LEU A 10 0.32 -2.95 3.58
N MET A 11 -0.07 -2.06 2.69
CA MET A 11 -0.07 -2.26 1.25
C MET A 11 0.67 -1.10 0.60
N ALA A 12 1.27 -1.36 -0.55
CA ALA A 12 1.85 -0.31 -1.38
C ALA A 12 1.45 -0.54 -2.83
N SER A 13 1.18 0.55 -3.54
CA SER A 13 0.67 0.50 -4.91
C SER A 13 1.14 1.70 -5.71
N ASP A 14 1.02 1.59 -7.03
CA ASP A 14 1.20 2.67 -8.00
C ASP A 14 -0.02 2.70 -8.92
N ARG A 15 -0.14 3.77 -9.73
CA ARG A 15 -1.31 4.00 -10.59
C ARG A 15 -1.68 2.79 -11.45
N ASP A 16 -0.70 2.06 -11.97
CA ASP A 16 -0.93 0.91 -12.85
C ASP A 16 -1.59 -0.26 -12.11
N GLN A 17 -1.48 -0.31 -10.78
CA GLN A 17 -2.02 -1.36 -9.91
C GLN A 17 -3.30 -0.95 -9.18
N PHE A 18 -3.81 0.26 -9.36
CA PHE A 18 -4.98 0.78 -8.63
C PHE A 18 -6.25 -0.07 -8.80
N PRO A 19 -6.62 -0.56 -10.00
CA PRO A 19 -7.75 -1.47 -10.13
C PRO A 19 -7.59 -2.74 -9.28
N GLY A 20 -6.39 -3.31 -9.25
CA GLY A 20 -6.07 -4.48 -8.42
C GLY A 20 -6.14 -4.15 -6.92
N LEU A 21 -5.62 -2.98 -6.52
CA LEU A 21 -5.69 -2.51 -5.15
C LEU A 21 -7.14 -2.37 -4.68
N LEU A 22 -8.01 -1.76 -5.48
CA LEU A 22 -9.43 -1.61 -5.12
C LEU A 22 -10.08 -2.97 -4.83
N VAL A 23 -9.85 -3.96 -5.69
CA VAL A 23 -10.34 -5.33 -5.50
C VAL A 23 -9.77 -5.95 -4.21
N ALA A 24 -8.48 -5.74 -3.94
CA ALA A 24 -7.83 -6.23 -2.72
C ALA A 24 -8.44 -5.58 -1.45
N LEU A 25 -8.65 -4.27 -1.45
CA LEU A 25 -9.27 -3.54 -0.32
C LEU A 25 -10.69 -4.05 -0.06
N LEU A 26 -11.49 -4.23 -1.10
CA LEU A 26 -12.84 -4.78 -0.99
C LEU A 26 -12.82 -6.22 -0.48
N SER A 27 -11.91 -7.05 -0.97
CA SER A 27 -11.74 -8.43 -0.51
C SER A 27 -11.38 -8.47 0.98
N VAL A 28 -10.42 -7.67 1.42
CA VAL A 28 -10.04 -7.58 2.84
C VAL A 28 -11.22 -7.12 3.69
N ALA A 29 -11.86 -6.00 3.34
CA ALA A 29 -12.99 -5.46 4.09
C ALA A 29 -14.15 -6.47 4.24
N ARG A 30 -14.45 -7.25 3.19
CA ARG A 30 -15.53 -8.25 3.20
C ARG A 30 -15.23 -9.51 3.99
N ASN A 31 -13.96 -9.83 4.21
CA ASN A 31 -13.54 -11.08 4.84
C ASN A 31 -13.03 -10.89 6.29
N LEU A 32 -13.00 -9.65 6.80
CA LEU A 32 -12.70 -9.38 8.20
C LEU A 32 -13.92 -9.71 9.08
N ALA A 33 -13.69 -10.43 10.17
CA ALA A 33 -14.73 -10.69 11.17
C ALA A 33 -15.24 -9.40 11.84
N ASP A 34 -14.35 -8.42 12.03
CA ASP A 34 -14.65 -7.10 12.55
C ASP A 34 -13.80 -6.05 11.81
N PRO A 35 -14.32 -5.43 10.74
CA PRO A 35 -13.59 -4.42 9.99
C PRO A 35 -13.20 -3.18 10.82
N SER A 36 -13.94 -2.87 11.89
CA SER A 36 -13.68 -1.70 12.74
C SER A 36 -12.36 -1.82 13.54
N LYS A 37 -11.83 -3.04 13.68
CA LYS A 37 -10.55 -3.33 14.32
C LYS A 37 -9.41 -3.52 13.33
N CYS A 38 -9.60 -3.11 12.07
CA CYS A 38 -8.58 -3.18 11.05
C CYS A 38 -8.22 -1.78 10.56
N THR A 39 -6.92 -1.49 10.53
CA THR A 39 -6.36 -0.30 9.90
C THR A 39 -5.55 -0.71 8.68
N LEU A 40 -5.97 -0.22 7.51
CA LEU A 40 -5.28 -0.40 6.23
C LEU A 40 -4.36 0.81 6.01
N HIS A 41 -3.05 0.58 6.03
CA HIS A 41 -2.04 1.58 5.72
C HIS A 41 -1.62 1.44 4.26
N LEU A 42 -1.88 2.47 3.46
CA LEU A 42 -1.59 2.47 2.02
C LEU A 42 -0.42 3.39 1.74
N VAL A 43 0.57 2.91 0.99
CA VAL A 43 1.73 3.71 0.59
C VAL A 43 1.76 3.90 -0.92
N VAL A 44 1.82 5.16 -1.37
CA VAL A 44 1.75 5.54 -2.80
C VAL A 44 2.77 6.63 -3.14
N GLY A 45 3.03 6.81 -4.44
CA GLY A 45 3.81 7.95 -4.93
C GLY A 45 3.15 9.28 -4.61
N SER A 46 3.93 10.34 -4.41
CA SER A 46 3.40 11.67 -4.06
C SER A 46 2.56 12.27 -5.18
N GLU A 47 2.92 11.96 -6.43
CA GLU A 47 2.22 12.30 -7.65
C GLU A 47 0.90 11.54 -7.85
N GLU A 48 0.64 10.53 -7.04
CA GLU A 48 -0.51 9.63 -7.14
C GLU A 48 -1.50 9.80 -5.97
N MET A 49 -1.17 10.64 -4.98
CA MET A 49 -1.98 10.85 -3.77
C MET A 49 -3.43 11.26 -4.11
N SER A 50 -3.63 12.20 -5.03
CA SER A 50 -4.97 12.64 -5.43
C SER A 50 -5.79 11.53 -6.08
N LEU A 51 -5.16 10.70 -6.92
CA LEU A 51 -5.82 9.56 -7.55
C LEU A 51 -6.14 8.47 -6.53
N MET A 52 -5.31 8.32 -5.48
CA MET A 52 -5.59 7.41 -4.39
C MET A 52 -6.81 7.87 -3.58
N ASP A 53 -6.98 9.18 -3.35
CA ASP A 53 -8.20 9.70 -2.71
C ASP A 53 -9.47 9.40 -3.52
N GLU A 54 -9.40 9.50 -4.85
CA GLU A 54 -10.51 9.10 -5.75
C GLU A 54 -10.82 7.59 -5.62
N LEU A 55 -9.78 6.75 -5.60
CA LEU A 55 -9.93 5.31 -5.38
C LEU A 55 -10.55 5.01 -4.02
N LEU A 56 -10.12 5.71 -2.95
CA LEU A 56 -10.66 5.53 -1.61
C LEU A 56 -12.12 6.01 -1.50
N SER A 57 -12.50 7.02 -2.28
CA SER A 57 -13.90 7.43 -2.42
C SER A 57 -14.74 6.32 -3.05
N CYS A 58 -14.24 5.72 -4.15
CA CYS A 58 -14.87 4.56 -4.78
C CYS A 58 -14.98 3.37 -3.81
N PHE A 59 -13.90 3.00 -3.13
CA PHE A 59 -13.88 1.95 -2.12
C PHE A 59 -14.95 2.15 -1.03
N ARG A 60 -15.06 3.36 -0.47
CA ARG A 60 -16.08 3.68 0.55
C ARG A 60 -17.49 3.60 -0.01
N SER A 61 -17.69 4.03 -1.26
CA SER A 61 -18.98 3.92 -1.95
C SER A 61 -19.41 2.46 -2.08
N GLU A 62 -18.52 1.61 -2.59
CA GLU A 62 -18.78 0.18 -2.77
C GLU A 62 -19.10 -0.52 -1.44
N LEU A 63 -18.36 -0.23 -0.36
CA LEU A 63 -18.66 -0.80 0.96
C LEU A 63 -20.02 -0.39 1.50
N ARG A 64 -20.42 0.87 1.30
CA ARG A 64 -21.75 1.36 1.70
C ARG A 64 -22.85 0.63 0.94
N ASP A 65 -22.70 0.46 -0.36
CA ASP A 65 -23.70 -0.19 -1.21
C ASP A 65 -23.80 -1.70 -0.87
N LEU A 66 -22.68 -2.33 -0.49
CA LEU A 66 -22.62 -3.70 0.02
C LEU A 66 -23.02 -3.85 1.50
N ARG A 67 -23.27 -2.75 2.22
CA ARG A 67 -23.56 -2.70 3.66
C ARG A 67 -22.48 -3.37 4.54
N VAL A 68 -21.22 -3.25 4.13
CA VAL A 68 -20.06 -3.76 4.87
C VAL A 68 -19.46 -2.62 5.70
N PRO A 69 -19.18 -2.82 7.00
CA PRO A 69 -18.47 -1.83 7.81
C PRO A 69 -17.11 -1.50 7.20
N ALA A 70 -16.79 -0.20 7.11
CA ALA A 70 -15.52 0.22 6.55
C ALA A 70 -14.38 0.08 7.56
N PRO A 71 -13.25 -0.54 7.20
CA PRO A 71 -12.04 -0.46 8.01
C PRO A 71 -11.47 0.96 7.99
N ARG A 72 -10.64 1.28 8.97
CA ARG A 72 -9.87 2.53 8.95
C ARG A 72 -8.85 2.47 7.82
N VAL A 73 -8.68 3.57 7.11
CA VAL A 73 -7.65 3.69 6.06
C VAL A 73 -6.76 4.88 6.38
N GLU A 74 -5.45 4.65 6.33
CA GLU A 74 -4.43 5.68 6.49
C GLU A 74 -3.54 5.71 5.24
N LEU A 75 -3.45 6.88 4.63
CA LEU A 75 -2.64 7.08 3.43
C LEU A 75 -1.27 7.65 3.81
N HIS A 76 -0.22 7.09 3.24
CA HIS A 76 1.16 7.50 3.44
C HIS A 76 1.82 7.78 2.10
N GLU A 77 2.56 8.88 2.04
CA GLU A 77 3.47 9.14 0.92
C GLU A 77 4.69 8.23 1.02
N VAL A 78 5.16 7.71 -0.11
CA VAL A 78 6.39 6.91 -0.19
C VAL A 78 7.59 7.69 0.35
N ARG A 79 8.35 7.06 1.24
CA ARG A 79 9.61 7.57 1.79
C ARG A 79 10.77 6.86 1.12
N TRP A 80 11.45 7.56 0.23
CA TRP A 80 12.62 7.03 -0.45
C TRP A 80 13.78 6.84 0.54
N PRO A 81 14.56 5.74 0.40
CA PRO A 81 15.70 5.51 1.26
C PRO A 81 16.74 6.63 1.13
N PRO A 82 17.50 6.95 2.20
CA PRO A 82 18.48 8.03 2.21
C PRO A 82 19.77 7.71 1.43
N PHE A 83 19.86 6.53 0.80
CA PHE A 83 21.03 6.11 0.03
C PHE A 83 20.74 6.12 -1.48
N ASN A 84 21.74 6.51 -2.26
CA ASN A 84 21.60 6.60 -3.70
C ASN A 84 21.70 5.22 -4.37
N ILE A 85 20.55 4.63 -4.69
CA ILE A 85 20.44 3.35 -5.41
C ILE A 85 20.89 3.43 -6.87
N THR A 86 21.02 4.63 -7.46
CA THR A 86 21.53 4.77 -8.84
C THR A 86 23.00 4.38 -8.95
N ARG A 87 23.70 4.16 -7.82
CA ARG A 87 25.09 3.68 -7.81
C ARG A 87 25.24 2.17 -7.98
N PHE A 88 24.15 1.40 -7.92
CA PHE A 88 24.20 -0.03 -8.20
C PHE A 88 24.20 -0.25 -9.72
N PRO A 89 25.28 -0.77 -10.32
CA PRO A 89 25.44 -0.85 -11.78
C PRO A 89 24.33 -1.65 -12.46
N THR A 90 23.82 -2.68 -11.79
CA THR A 90 22.75 -3.57 -12.26
C THR A 90 21.38 -2.87 -12.41
N PHE A 91 21.17 -1.71 -11.78
CA PHE A 91 19.95 -0.91 -11.94
C PHE A 91 20.05 0.14 -13.04
N MET A 92 21.25 0.38 -13.59
CA MET A 92 21.50 1.40 -14.62
C MET A 92 21.86 0.82 -15.98
N THR A 93 22.22 -0.47 -16.07
CA THR A 93 22.43 -1.14 -17.36
C THR A 93 21.08 -1.41 -18.00
N LYS A 94 20.70 -0.59 -18.98
CA LYS A 94 19.69 -0.94 -19.98
C LYS A 94 20.18 -2.19 -20.70
N ASP A 95 19.64 -3.35 -20.36
CA ASP A 95 19.81 -4.52 -21.20
C ASP A 95 19.05 -4.25 -22.51
N PRO A 96 19.68 -4.34 -23.69
CA PRO A 96 19.00 -4.11 -24.94
C PRO A 96 17.96 -5.21 -25.16
N GLY A 97 16.68 -4.85 -25.01
CA GLY A 97 15.54 -5.77 -25.15
C GLY A 97 14.72 -5.99 -23.87
N VAL A 98 15.14 -5.42 -22.74
CA VAL A 98 14.33 -5.37 -21.52
C VAL A 98 13.59 -4.03 -21.49
N ASP A 99 12.24 -4.09 -21.48
CA ASP A 99 11.36 -2.92 -21.34
C ASP A 99 11.87 -1.96 -20.25
N ASP A 100 11.62 -0.65 -20.39
CA ASP A 100 12.06 0.43 -19.49
C ASP A 100 11.65 0.26 -18.00
N ASN A 101 11.06 -0.86 -17.60
CA ASN A 101 10.62 -1.23 -16.26
C ASN A 101 11.75 -1.43 -15.21
N LEU A 102 13.02 -1.15 -15.51
CA LEU A 102 14.06 -1.00 -14.47
C LEU A 102 13.88 0.29 -13.63
N TRP A 103 12.98 1.21 -14.06
CA TRP A 103 12.33 2.18 -13.17
C TRP A 103 11.55 1.51 -12.01
N GLY A 104 11.31 0.20 -12.09
CA GLY A 104 10.59 -0.60 -11.09
C GLY A 104 11.18 -0.56 -9.68
N TYR A 105 12.47 -0.21 -9.51
CA TYR A 105 13.08 -0.01 -8.19
C TYR A 105 12.73 1.34 -7.55
N ARG A 106 12.18 2.28 -8.31
CA ARG A 106 11.51 3.48 -7.78
C ARG A 106 10.00 3.28 -7.71
N LYS A 107 9.55 2.09 -7.30
CA LYS A 107 8.14 1.85 -6.98
C LYS A 107 7.94 1.77 -5.47
N PRO A 108 6.87 2.37 -4.92
CA PRO A 108 6.53 2.25 -3.51
C PRO A 108 6.55 0.80 -3.01
N LEU A 109 6.12 -0.14 -3.86
CA LEU A 109 6.03 -1.57 -3.55
C LEU A 109 7.32 -2.19 -2.98
N ILE A 110 8.48 -1.85 -3.54
CA ILE A 110 9.74 -2.47 -3.14
C ILE A 110 10.21 -1.92 -1.79
N TRP A 111 10.16 -0.60 -1.60
CA TRP A 111 10.73 0.02 -0.40
C TRP A 111 9.86 -0.16 0.83
N THR A 112 8.55 -0.08 0.67
CA THR A 112 7.63 -0.24 1.79
C THR A 112 7.71 -1.65 2.37
N LYS A 113 7.99 -2.67 1.53
CA LYS A 113 8.19 -4.04 1.99
C LYS A 113 9.45 -4.22 2.83
N VAL A 114 10.53 -3.52 2.48
CA VAL A 114 11.83 -3.62 3.17
C VAL A 114 11.85 -2.76 4.44
N TYR A 115 11.19 -1.59 4.41
CA TYR A 115 11.23 -0.62 5.50
C TYR A 115 9.83 -0.27 6.05
N PRO A 116 9.02 -1.25 6.49
CA PRO A 116 7.69 -0.97 7.03
C PRO A 116 7.73 -0.06 8.27
N HIS A 117 8.80 -0.17 9.07
CA HIS A 117 9.02 0.63 10.28
C HIS A 117 9.24 2.13 9.99
N HIS A 118 9.60 2.53 8.76
CA HIS A 118 9.69 3.94 8.39
C HIS A 118 8.31 4.60 8.27
N TYR A 119 7.27 3.80 8.01
CA TYR A 119 5.89 4.27 7.89
C TYR A 119 5.13 4.07 9.20
N LEU A 120 5.39 2.95 9.89
CA LEU A 120 4.64 2.52 11.07
C LEU A 120 5.56 2.26 12.27
N PRO A 121 6.28 3.28 12.79
CA PRO A 121 7.35 3.10 13.79
C PRO A 121 6.84 2.64 15.16
N SER A 122 5.58 2.93 15.50
CA SER A 122 4.97 2.58 16.78
C SER A 122 4.31 1.21 16.80
N LEU A 123 4.17 0.54 15.64
CA LEU A 123 3.50 -0.74 15.54
C LEU A 123 4.48 -1.90 15.74
N SER A 124 4.14 -2.80 16.65
CA SER A 124 4.92 -4.01 16.91
C SER A 124 4.67 -5.12 15.88
N ARG A 125 3.54 -5.08 15.16
CA ARG A 125 3.11 -6.11 14.20
C ARG A 125 2.32 -5.48 13.06
N VAL A 126 2.60 -5.91 11.85
CA VAL A 126 1.88 -5.53 10.63
C VAL A 126 1.84 -6.70 9.66
N LEU A 127 0.74 -6.85 8.94
CA LEU A 127 0.61 -7.79 7.83
C LEU A 127 0.94 -7.07 6.54
N TRP A 128 1.83 -7.64 5.72
CA TRP A 128 2.08 -7.15 4.36
C TRP A 128 1.17 -7.89 3.39
N LEU A 129 0.43 -7.15 2.56
CA LEU A 129 -0.34 -7.70 1.43
C LEU A 129 0.17 -7.09 0.13
#